data_AF-A0A9C9Q4W4-F1
#
_entry.id   AF-A0A9C9Q4W4-F1
#
_cell.length_a   1.000
_cell.length_b   1.000
_cell.length_c   1.000
_cell.angle_alpha   90.00
_cell.angle_beta   90.00
_cell.angle_gamma   90.00
#
_symmetry.space_group_name_H-M   'P 1'
#
loop_
_entity.id
_entity.type
_entity.pdbx_description
1 polymer ?
#
loop_
_entity_poly.entity_id
_entity_poly.type
_entity_poly.pdbx_seq_one_letter_code
_entity_poly.pdbx_strand_id
1 'polypeptide(L)'
;MNLPININDLLSARTVEWERLEFKAGWNPEKVLRTLCAFANDFHNLGGGYIIIGVGEKNGRPVLPPVGLPADQLDAIQKEIVELGYRMVPYYHPIIAPCEINGKHLLVLWATGGQTRPYKAPVSLARGEREFAYYIRKGSVTVRAKGGDETELLSLAATVPFDDRMNQRAALDDLDLGLMRAYLQQVKSDLFAEAATMDFVR
;
A
#
# COMPACT_ATOMS: atom_id res chain seq x y z
N MET A 1 2.02 11.75 -11.13
CA MET A 1 0.78 11.27 -10.48
C MET A 1 1.06 11.33 -8.99
N ASN A 2 0.42 12.25 -8.27
CA ASN A 2 0.74 12.48 -6.86
C ASN A 2 -0.05 11.50 -5.97
N LEU A 3 0.51 11.18 -4.81
CA LEU A 3 -0.18 10.37 -3.82
C LEU A 3 -1.38 11.16 -3.25
N PRO A 4 -2.48 10.49 -2.88
CA PRO A 4 -3.60 11.15 -2.21
C PRO A 4 -3.21 11.78 -0.87
N ILE A 5 -2.16 11.25 -0.22
CA ILE A 5 -1.66 11.69 1.09
C ILE A 5 -0.27 12.32 0.92
N ASN A 6 -0.02 13.41 1.65
CA ASN A 6 1.29 14.05 1.69
C ASN A 6 2.36 13.12 2.29
N ILE A 7 3.44 12.88 1.55
CA ILE A 7 4.51 11.98 2.01
C ILE A 7 5.21 12.50 3.28
N ASN A 8 5.26 13.82 3.48
CA ASN A 8 5.84 14.40 4.69
C ASN A 8 5.03 14.07 5.94
N ASP A 9 3.71 13.92 5.81
CA ASP A 9 2.85 13.51 6.92
C ASP A 9 3.10 12.04 7.29
N LEU A 10 3.30 11.18 6.28
CA LEU A 10 3.67 9.77 6.50
C LEU A 10 5.05 9.61 7.16
N LEU A 11 5.94 10.57 6.96
CA LEU A 11 7.32 10.54 7.49
C LEU A 11 7.53 11.45 8.71
N SER A 12 6.49 12.14 9.18
CA SER A 12 6.58 13.03 10.33
C SER A 12 6.90 12.24 11.60
N ALA A 13 7.62 12.87 12.55
CA ALA A 13 8.06 12.21 13.79
C ALA A 13 6.93 11.73 14.72
N ARG A 14 5.67 12.11 14.44
CA ARG A 14 4.47 11.64 15.16
C ARG A 14 3.91 10.34 14.56
N THR A 15 4.30 10.01 13.33
CA THR A 15 3.83 8.83 12.64
C THR A 15 4.57 7.61 13.17
N VAL A 16 3.84 6.78 13.91
CA VAL A 16 4.31 5.49 14.39
C VAL A 16 3.85 4.44 13.40
N GLU A 17 4.76 3.57 12.98
CA GLU A 17 4.45 2.39 12.19
C GLU A 17 3.33 1.62 12.88
N TRP A 18 2.30 1.36 12.12
CA TRP A 18 1.09 0.74 12.61
C TRP A 18 0.52 -0.10 11.47
N GLU A 19 -0.73 -0.49 11.61
CA GLU A 19 -1.30 -1.49 10.72
C GLU A 19 -1.32 -1.11 9.25
N ARG A 20 -1.29 0.18 8.92
CA ARG A 20 -1.35 0.70 7.56
C ARG A 20 -0.04 1.27 7.02
N LEU A 21 1.05 1.15 7.78
CA LEU A 21 2.33 1.75 7.42
C LEU A 21 3.44 0.71 7.60
N GLU A 22 4.38 0.67 6.67
CA GLU A 22 5.56 -0.18 6.75
C GLU A 22 6.77 0.56 6.22
N PHE A 23 7.83 0.65 7.02
CA PHE A 23 9.10 1.26 6.61
C PHE A 23 10.15 0.19 6.25
N LYS A 24 10.83 0.37 5.11
CA LYS A 24 11.93 -0.48 4.67
C LYS A 24 13.14 0.37 4.30
N ALA A 25 14.25 0.20 5.02
CA ALA A 25 15.49 0.95 4.74
C ALA A 25 16.05 0.72 3.33
N GLY A 26 15.77 -0.44 2.72
CA GLY A 26 16.19 -0.81 1.38
C GLY A 26 15.26 -1.84 0.75
N TRP A 27 15.62 -2.29 -0.46
CA TRP A 27 14.83 -3.24 -1.22
C TRP A 27 15.00 -4.67 -0.72
N ASN A 28 13.89 -5.32 -0.38
CA ASN A 28 13.84 -6.76 -0.09
C ASN A 28 12.53 -7.34 -0.66
N PRO A 29 12.58 -8.04 -1.80
CA PRO A 29 11.38 -8.43 -2.53
C PRO A 29 10.50 -9.42 -1.74
N GLU A 30 11.09 -10.35 -0.98
CA GLU A 30 10.32 -11.30 -0.15
C GLU A 30 9.56 -10.59 0.98
N LYS A 31 10.23 -9.67 1.70
CA LYS A 31 9.58 -8.93 2.79
C LYS A 31 8.48 -8.01 2.25
N VAL A 32 8.73 -7.34 1.13
CA VAL A 32 7.74 -6.45 0.49
C VAL A 32 6.54 -7.26 0.00
N LEU A 33 6.75 -8.39 -0.67
CA LEU A 33 5.68 -9.26 -1.15
C LEU A 33 4.78 -9.75 0.00
N ARG A 34 5.36 -10.15 1.13
CA ARG A 34 4.58 -10.56 2.31
C ARG A 34 3.74 -9.42 2.87
N THR A 35 4.30 -8.22 2.98
CA THR A 35 3.55 -7.04 3.46
C THR A 35 2.48 -6.61 2.44
N LEU A 36 2.75 -6.67 1.13
CA LEU A 36 1.74 -6.42 0.10
C LEU A 36 0.56 -7.40 0.21
N CYS A 37 0.85 -8.69 0.41
CA CYS A 37 -0.18 -9.70 0.65
C CYS A 37 -1.01 -9.40 1.90
N ALA A 38 -0.36 -8.95 2.98
CA ALA A 38 -1.06 -8.56 4.20
C ALA A 38 -1.94 -7.32 4.04
N PHE A 39 -1.47 -6.29 3.33
CA PHE A 39 -2.29 -5.11 3.02
C PHE A 39 -3.43 -5.41 2.06
N ALA A 40 -3.21 -6.29 1.06
CA ALA A 40 -4.27 -6.74 0.17
C ALA A 40 -5.36 -7.54 0.91
N ASN A 41 -4.97 -8.31 1.95
CA ASN A 41 -5.91 -9.03 2.79
C ASN A 41 -6.70 -8.15 3.76
N ASP A 42 -6.19 -6.96 4.09
CA ASP A 42 -6.87 -5.93 4.88
C ASP A 42 -7.72 -6.50 6.02
N PHE A 43 -7.08 -7.29 6.89
CA PHE A 43 -7.75 -8.18 7.83
C PHE A 43 -8.72 -7.46 8.78
N HIS A 44 -8.39 -6.23 9.19
CA HIS A 44 -9.25 -5.38 10.01
C HIS A 44 -10.04 -4.32 9.21
N ASN A 45 -10.14 -4.44 7.88
CA ASN A 45 -10.89 -3.54 6.98
C ASN A 45 -10.51 -2.05 7.13
N LEU A 46 -9.21 -1.76 7.11
CA LEU A 46 -8.67 -0.40 7.24
C LEU A 46 -8.41 0.28 5.88
N GLY A 47 -8.69 -0.42 4.77
CA GLY A 47 -8.45 0.02 3.41
C GLY A 47 -7.01 -0.22 2.93
N GLY A 48 -6.29 -1.17 3.54
CA GLY A 48 -4.90 -1.48 3.21
C GLY A 48 -3.89 -0.47 3.79
N GLY A 49 -2.77 -0.24 3.10
CA GLY A 49 -1.67 0.56 3.66
C GLY A 49 -0.61 1.05 2.66
N TYR A 50 0.49 1.55 3.22
CA TYR A 50 1.61 2.14 2.50
C TYR A 50 2.92 1.45 2.90
N ILE A 51 3.71 1.04 1.92
CA ILE A 51 5.09 0.58 2.12
C ILE A 51 6.02 1.67 1.61
N ILE A 52 6.92 2.17 2.46
CA ILE A 52 7.89 3.20 2.09
C ILE A 52 9.28 2.58 2.06
N ILE A 53 9.85 2.49 0.86
CA ILE A 53 11.16 1.89 0.60
C ILE A 53 12.20 3.01 0.48
N GLY A 54 13.32 2.84 1.18
CA GLY A 54 14.39 3.83 1.36
C GLY A 54 14.33 4.57 2.70
N VAL A 55 13.40 4.22 3.59
CA VAL A 55 13.25 4.78 4.94
C VAL A 55 13.41 3.66 5.96
N GLY A 56 14.43 3.76 6.81
CA GLY A 56 14.57 2.83 7.94
C GLY A 56 13.63 3.17 9.08
N GLU A 57 13.41 2.22 9.98
CA GLU A 57 12.69 2.47 11.23
C GLU A 57 13.55 2.24 12.47
N LYS A 58 13.22 2.94 13.55
CA LYS A 58 13.74 2.70 14.90
C LYS A 58 12.60 2.86 15.91
N ASN A 59 12.27 1.79 16.63
CA ASN A 59 11.16 1.73 17.57
C ASN A 59 9.82 2.15 16.92
N GLY A 60 9.54 1.65 15.70
CA GLY A 60 8.32 1.99 14.97
C GLY A 60 8.28 3.41 14.42
N ARG A 61 9.38 4.18 14.43
CA ARG A 61 9.40 5.55 13.88
C ARG A 61 10.35 5.63 12.69
N PRO A 62 10.02 6.40 11.65
CA PRO A 62 10.91 6.59 10.51
C PRO A 62 12.19 7.29 10.96
N VAL A 63 13.33 6.78 10.50
CA VAL A 63 14.65 7.40 10.73
C VAL A 63 14.89 8.41 9.62
N LEU A 64 15.06 9.68 10.02
CA LEU A 64 15.38 10.79 9.13
C LEU A 64 16.79 11.34 9.42
N PRO A 65 17.54 11.80 8.40
CA PRO A 65 17.19 11.76 6.98
C PRO A 65 17.07 10.32 6.44
N PRO A 66 16.25 10.09 5.40
CA PRO A 66 16.07 8.76 4.85
C PRO A 66 17.38 8.22 4.27
N VAL A 67 17.51 6.89 4.23
CA VAL A 67 18.66 6.22 3.62
C VAL A 67 18.66 6.47 2.10
N GLY A 68 17.48 6.39 1.50
CA GLY A 68 17.27 6.53 0.07
C GLY A 68 17.57 5.26 -0.72
N LEU A 69 17.12 5.25 -1.96
CA LEU A 69 17.44 4.26 -2.97
C LEU A 69 18.38 4.88 -4.01
N PRO A 70 19.32 4.09 -4.57
CA PRO A 70 20.11 4.52 -5.73
C PRO A 70 19.19 4.81 -6.93
N ALA A 71 19.44 5.92 -7.63
CA ALA A 71 18.60 6.37 -8.75
C ALA A 71 18.55 5.34 -9.91
N ASP A 72 19.68 4.67 -10.15
CA ASP A 72 19.85 3.63 -11.16
C ASP A 72 19.07 2.34 -10.85
N GLN A 73 18.65 2.13 -9.60
CA GLN A 73 17.89 0.95 -9.18
C GLN A 73 16.37 1.16 -9.21
N LEU A 74 15.89 2.40 -9.31
CA LEU A 74 14.46 2.70 -9.21
C LEU A 74 13.62 2.00 -10.28
N ASP A 75 14.04 2.03 -11.55
CA ASP A 75 13.33 1.36 -12.64
C ASP A 75 13.32 -0.17 -12.47
N ALA A 76 14.46 -0.74 -12.06
CA ALA A 76 14.58 -2.19 -11.82
C ALA A 76 13.65 -2.65 -10.69
N ILE A 77 13.62 -1.92 -9.58
CA ILE A 77 12.73 -2.22 -8.44
C ILE A 77 11.26 -2.12 -8.84
N GLN A 78 10.88 -1.10 -9.62
CA GLN A 78 9.50 -0.94 -10.11
C GLN A 78 9.05 -2.13 -10.97
N LYS A 79 9.90 -2.58 -11.89
CA LYS A 79 9.63 -3.78 -12.71
C LYS A 79 9.52 -5.03 -11.84
N GLU A 80 10.40 -5.18 -10.85
CA GLU A 80 10.34 -6.30 -9.93
C GLU A 80 9.06 -6.31 -9.08
N ILE A 81 8.57 -5.15 -8.63
CA ILE A 81 7.29 -5.05 -7.91
C ILE A 81 6.13 -5.55 -8.76
N VAL A 82 6.10 -5.24 -10.05
CA VAL A 82 5.08 -5.74 -10.98
C VAL A 82 5.16 -7.27 -11.07
N GLU A 83 6.36 -7.81 -11.25
CA GLU A 83 6.58 -9.27 -11.28
C GLU A 83 6.17 -9.95 -9.97
N LEU A 84 6.40 -9.32 -8.82
CA LEU A 84 5.92 -9.81 -7.52
C LEU A 84 4.39 -9.86 -7.46
N GLY A 85 3.71 -8.89 -8.06
CA GLY A 85 2.25 -8.85 -8.13
C GLY A 85 1.64 -10.02 -8.89
N TYR A 86 2.29 -10.47 -9.97
CA TYR A 86 1.92 -11.69 -10.70
C TYR A 86 2.22 -12.98 -9.94
N ARG A 87 3.06 -12.96 -8.90
CA ARG A 87 3.28 -14.13 -8.04
C ARG A 87 2.22 -14.28 -6.95
N MET A 88 1.43 -13.25 -6.68
CA MET A 88 0.31 -13.35 -5.75
C MET A 88 -0.86 -14.10 -6.38
N VAL A 89 -1.68 -14.72 -5.55
CA VAL A 89 -2.92 -15.37 -6.00
C VAL A 89 -4.08 -14.87 -5.13
N PRO A 90 -5.05 -14.14 -5.69
CA PRO A 90 -5.09 -13.60 -7.06
C PRO A 90 -3.96 -12.60 -7.34
N TYR A 91 -3.75 -12.24 -8.61
CA TYR A 91 -2.80 -11.18 -8.97
C TYR A 91 -3.18 -9.87 -8.28
N TYR A 92 -2.17 -9.15 -7.81
CA TYR A 92 -2.38 -7.93 -7.04
C TYR A 92 -1.24 -6.94 -7.32
N HIS A 93 -1.57 -5.70 -7.64
CA HIS A 93 -0.60 -4.67 -7.96
C HIS A 93 -0.88 -3.40 -7.16
N PRO A 94 0.07 -2.90 -6.36
CA PRO A 94 -0.06 -1.61 -5.69
C PRO A 94 0.12 -0.46 -6.68
N ILE A 95 -0.32 0.73 -6.30
CA ILE A 95 0.10 1.96 -6.97
C ILE A 95 1.52 2.30 -6.51
N ILE A 96 2.42 2.48 -7.46
CA ILE A 96 3.83 2.79 -7.19
C ILE A 96 4.06 4.28 -7.46
N ALA A 97 4.57 4.99 -6.46
CA ALA A 97 4.91 6.41 -6.55
C ALA A 97 6.39 6.64 -6.16
N PRO A 98 7.27 6.98 -7.12
CA PRO A 98 8.59 7.51 -6.82
C PRO A 98 8.49 8.90 -6.18
N CYS A 99 9.28 9.15 -5.15
CA CYS A 99 9.37 10.48 -4.54
C CYS A 99 10.81 10.79 -4.11
N GLU A 100 11.08 12.06 -3.84
CA GLU A 100 12.38 12.54 -3.39
C GLU A 100 12.22 13.35 -2.11
N ILE A 101 13.02 13.03 -1.09
CA ILE A 101 13.01 13.72 0.20
C ILE A 101 14.45 13.96 0.64
N ASN A 102 14.77 15.22 0.95
CA ASN A 102 16.12 15.64 1.33
C ASN A 102 17.20 15.16 0.33
N GLY A 103 16.91 15.20 -0.97
CA GLY A 103 17.83 14.75 -2.02
C GLY A 103 18.01 13.24 -2.12
N LYS A 104 17.12 12.46 -1.50
CA LYS A 104 17.13 10.99 -1.50
C LYS A 104 15.89 10.46 -2.19
N HIS A 105 16.08 9.56 -3.15
CA HIS A 105 14.96 8.91 -3.83
C HIS A 105 14.36 7.81 -2.98
N LEU A 106 13.04 7.69 -3.03
CA LEU A 106 12.23 6.70 -2.31
C LEU A 106 11.20 6.10 -3.28
N LEU A 107 10.68 4.93 -2.91
CA LEU A 107 9.50 4.35 -3.56
C LEU A 107 8.41 4.15 -2.51
N VAL A 108 7.24 4.72 -2.78
CA VAL A 108 6.04 4.51 -1.98
C VAL A 108 5.12 3.55 -2.73
N LEU A 109 4.78 2.44 -2.10
CA LEU A 109 3.79 1.50 -2.60
C LEU A 109 2.49 1.71 -1.83
N TRP A 110 1.48 2.24 -2.51
CA TRP A 110 0.13 2.32 -1.97
C TRP A 110 -0.63 1.04 -2.33
N ALA A 111 -0.87 0.23 -1.30
CA ALA A 111 -1.49 -1.08 -1.41
C ALA A 111 -2.90 -1.03 -0.78
N THR A 112 -3.92 -0.89 -1.61
CA THR A 112 -5.32 -0.87 -1.17
C THR A 112 -5.81 -2.25 -0.75
N GLY A 113 -6.83 -2.31 0.12
CA GLY A 113 -7.54 -3.57 0.39
C GLY A 113 -8.04 -4.20 -0.92
N GLY A 114 -7.80 -5.50 -1.09
CA GLY A 114 -8.13 -6.19 -2.32
C GLY A 114 -9.60 -6.61 -2.38
N GLN A 115 -10.17 -6.58 -3.58
CA GLN A 115 -11.59 -6.91 -3.78
C GLN A 115 -11.86 -8.42 -3.80
N THR A 116 -10.85 -9.21 -4.15
CA THR A 116 -10.95 -10.67 -4.30
C THR A 116 -10.20 -11.38 -3.17
N ARG A 117 -10.43 -10.94 -1.93
CA ARG A 117 -9.86 -11.58 -0.74
C ARG A 117 -10.32 -13.05 -0.65
N PRO A 118 -9.49 -13.95 -0.11
CA PRO A 118 -8.16 -13.69 0.42
C PRO A 118 -7.06 -13.84 -0.63
N TYR A 119 -5.99 -13.08 -0.47
CA TYR A 119 -4.76 -13.16 -1.25
C TYR A 119 -3.72 -14.03 -0.53
N LYS A 120 -3.01 -14.84 -1.30
CA LYS A 120 -1.83 -15.60 -0.85
C LYS A 120 -0.61 -15.24 -1.68
N ALA A 121 0.56 -15.37 -1.07
CA ALA A 121 1.85 -15.15 -1.73
C ALA A 121 2.77 -16.37 -1.51
N PRO A 122 3.71 -16.64 -2.41
CA PRO A 122 4.69 -17.71 -2.20
C PRO A 122 5.52 -17.44 -0.95
N VAL A 123 5.87 -18.51 -0.23
CA VAL A 123 6.63 -18.40 1.02
C VAL A 123 8.07 -17.94 0.76
N SER A 124 8.65 -18.32 -0.38
CA SER A 124 9.95 -17.86 -0.87
C SER A 124 9.91 -17.50 -2.35
N LEU A 125 10.84 -16.66 -2.81
CA LEU A 125 11.02 -16.36 -4.24
C LEU A 125 11.95 -17.34 -4.95
N ALA A 126 12.43 -18.38 -4.26
CA ALA A 126 13.26 -19.43 -4.82
C ALA A 126 12.59 -20.12 -6.02
N ARG A 127 13.40 -20.51 -7.01
CA ARG A 127 12.90 -21.20 -8.21
C ARG A 127 12.25 -22.52 -7.82
N GLY A 128 11.00 -22.72 -8.21
CA GLY A 128 10.27 -23.95 -7.95
C GLY A 128 9.51 -23.97 -6.61
N GLU A 129 9.45 -22.84 -5.89
CA GLU A 129 8.57 -22.70 -4.73
C GLU A 129 7.12 -23.02 -5.12
N ARG A 130 6.46 -23.84 -4.30
CA ARG A 130 5.06 -24.27 -4.47
C ARG A 130 4.22 -23.97 -3.24
N GLU A 131 4.83 -23.65 -2.12
CA GLU A 131 4.14 -23.29 -0.90
C GLU A 131 3.68 -21.83 -0.98
N PHE A 132 2.39 -21.63 -0.77
CA PHE A 132 1.77 -20.32 -0.65
C PHE A 132 1.19 -20.16 0.75
N ALA A 133 1.19 -18.92 1.23
CA ALA A 133 0.66 -18.59 2.53
C ALA A 133 -0.18 -17.31 2.48
N TYR A 134 -1.19 -17.25 3.34
CA TYR A 134 -1.88 -16.03 3.69
C TYR A 134 -1.04 -15.22 4.68
N TYR A 135 -0.94 -13.92 4.43
CA TYR A 135 -0.30 -12.98 5.33
C TYR A 135 -1.32 -11.94 5.77
N ILE A 136 -1.23 -11.50 7.03
CA ILE A 136 -2.08 -10.46 7.62
C ILE A 136 -1.23 -9.51 8.45
N ARG A 137 -1.73 -8.29 8.67
CA ARG A 137 -1.14 -7.36 9.62
C ARG A 137 -1.73 -7.59 11.01
N LYS A 138 -0.86 -7.55 12.03
CA LYS A 138 -1.25 -7.46 13.44
C LYS A 138 -0.44 -6.32 14.06
N GLY A 139 -1.07 -5.16 14.21
CA GLY A 139 -0.34 -3.93 14.54
C GLY A 139 0.72 -3.63 13.48
N SER A 140 1.96 -3.35 13.89
CA SER A 140 3.06 -3.05 12.96
C SER A 140 3.76 -4.28 12.37
N VAL A 141 3.20 -5.50 12.53
CA VAL A 141 3.89 -6.74 12.13
C VAL A 141 3.09 -7.51 11.09
N THR A 142 3.79 -7.92 10.03
CA THR A 142 3.27 -8.86 9.02
C THR A 142 3.52 -10.29 9.47
N VAL A 143 2.45 -11.07 9.66
CA VAL A 143 2.51 -12.46 10.11
C VAL A 143 1.83 -13.39 9.13
N ARG A 144 2.28 -14.65 9.08
CA ARG A 144 1.58 -15.71 8.36
C ARG A 144 0.31 -16.07 9.14
N ALA A 145 -0.85 -15.97 8.51
CA ALA A 145 -2.10 -16.43 9.10
C ALA A 145 -2.09 -17.96 9.19
N LYS A 146 -2.45 -18.50 10.36
CA LYS A 146 -2.55 -19.94 10.65
C LYS A 146 -3.68 -20.18 11.65
N GLY A 147 -4.30 -21.35 11.59
CA GLY A 147 -5.30 -21.76 12.59
C GLY A 147 -6.50 -20.80 12.65
N GLY A 148 -6.71 -20.17 13.80
CA GLY A 148 -7.82 -19.22 14.00
C GLY A 148 -7.76 -18.03 13.04
N ASP A 149 -6.59 -17.41 12.87
CA ASP A 149 -6.40 -16.26 11.97
C ASP A 149 -6.74 -16.59 10.52
N GLU A 150 -6.36 -17.78 10.06
CA GLU A 150 -6.66 -18.23 8.70
C GLU A 150 -8.15 -18.53 8.53
N THR A 151 -8.78 -19.11 9.55
CA THR A 151 -10.21 -19.40 9.55
C THR A 151 -11.04 -18.11 9.51
N GLU A 152 -10.63 -17.11 10.28
CA GLU A 152 -11.25 -15.78 10.30
C GLU A 152 -11.02 -15.04 8.96
N LEU A 153 -9.81 -15.06 8.43
CA LEU A 153 -9.54 -14.42 7.13
C LEU A 153 -10.40 -15.04 6.01
N LEU A 154 -10.54 -16.37 6.00
CA LEU A 154 -11.38 -17.07 5.04
C LEU A 154 -12.88 -16.77 5.23
N SER A 155 -13.34 -16.58 6.47
CA SER A 155 -14.75 -16.23 6.73
C SER A 155 -15.08 -14.80 6.30
N LEU A 156 -14.15 -13.86 6.49
CA LEU A 156 -14.26 -12.48 5.99
C LEU A 156 -14.34 -12.44 4.46
N ALA A 157 -13.57 -13.29 3.78
CA ALA A 157 -13.56 -13.36 2.32
C ALA A 157 -14.86 -13.90 1.69
N ALA A 158 -15.67 -14.67 2.44
CA ALA A 158 -16.93 -15.20 1.94
C ALA A 158 -17.98 -14.10 1.68
N THR A 159 -17.74 -12.87 2.12
CA THR A 159 -18.65 -11.74 1.92
C THR A 159 -17.83 -10.49 1.67
N VAL A 160 -17.78 -9.96 0.43
CA VAL A 160 -17.24 -8.62 0.20
C VAL A 160 -18.03 -7.67 1.12
N PRO A 161 -17.39 -6.99 2.10
CA PRO A 161 -18.09 -6.06 2.99
C PRO A 161 -18.85 -5.04 2.17
N PHE A 162 -19.98 -4.54 2.67
CA PHE A 162 -20.81 -3.58 1.92
C PHE A 162 -19.98 -2.38 1.45
N ASP A 163 -19.07 -1.90 2.30
CA ASP A 163 -18.24 -0.72 2.05
C ASP A 163 -17.15 -0.91 0.98
N ASP A 164 -16.78 -2.17 0.68
CA ASP A 164 -15.77 -2.52 -0.35
C ASP A 164 -16.40 -2.86 -1.71
N ARG A 165 -17.73 -2.92 -1.80
CA ARG A 165 -18.43 -3.20 -3.06
C ARG A 165 -18.46 -1.95 -3.92
N MET A 166 -17.93 -2.05 -5.15
CA MET A 166 -18.13 -1.00 -6.15
C MET A 166 -19.62 -0.75 -6.37
N ASN A 167 -20.06 0.49 -6.15
CA ASN A 167 -21.42 0.89 -6.48
C ASN A 167 -21.55 1.12 -7.99
N GLN A 168 -21.98 0.08 -8.71
CA GLN A 168 -22.15 0.13 -10.17
C GLN A 168 -23.24 1.09 -10.65
N ARG A 169 -24.04 1.68 -9.74
CA ARG A 169 -25.07 2.67 -10.07
C ARG A 169 -24.56 4.11 -9.96
N ALA A 170 -23.41 4.33 -9.33
CA ALA A 170 -22.86 5.66 -9.17
C ALA A 170 -22.37 6.19 -10.54
N ALA A 171 -22.78 7.40 -10.90
CA ALA A 171 -22.32 8.14 -12.06
C ALA A 171 -21.30 9.22 -11.65
N LEU A 172 -20.59 9.79 -12.62
CA LEU A 172 -19.69 10.92 -12.37
C LEU A 172 -20.42 12.13 -11.77
N ASP A 173 -21.68 12.32 -12.15
CA ASP A 173 -22.54 13.41 -11.65
C ASP A 173 -22.90 13.25 -10.16
N ASP A 174 -22.73 12.06 -9.58
CA ASP A 174 -22.95 11.82 -8.15
C ASP A 174 -21.76 12.28 -7.29
N LEU A 175 -20.62 12.62 -7.90
CA LEU A 175 -19.41 13.06 -7.19
C LEU A 175 -19.40 14.58 -7.03
N ASP A 176 -19.39 15.06 -5.78
CA ASP A 176 -19.26 16.49 -5.48
C ASP A 176 -17.79 16.93 -5.50
N LEU A 177 -17.43 17.68 -6.55
CA LEU A 177 -16.07 18.20 -6.73
C LEU A 177 -15.65 19.19 -5.63
N GLY A 178 -16.60 19.97 -5.09
CA GLY A 178 -16.35 20.89 -3.99
C GLY A 178 -15.93 20.14 -2.73
N LEU A 179 -16.64 19.06 -2.38
CA LEU A 179 -16.29 18.18 -1.25
C LEU A 179 -14.96 17.48 -1.47
N MET A 180 -14.69 16.95 -2.67
CA MET A 180 -13.40 16.33 -2.98
C MET A 180 -12.25 17.32 -2.82
N ARG A 181 -12.36 18.53 -3.37
CA ARG A 181 -11.34 19.58 -3.24
C ARG A 181 -11.18 20.04 -1.78
N ALA A 182 -12.29 20.21 -1.04
CA ALA A 182 -12.24 20.58 0.36
C ALA A 182 -11.51 19.53 1.20
N TYR A 183 -11.75 18.23 0.95
CA TYR A 183 -11.04 17.16 1.60
C TYR A 183 -9.55 17.13 1.24
N LEU A 184 -9.21 17.25 -0.05
CA LEU A 184 -7.82 17.34 -0.51
C LEU A 184 -7.08 18.50 0.15
N GLN A 185 -7.73 19.66 0.31
CA GLN A 185 -7.18 20.81 1.02
C GLN A 185 -6.98 20.52 2.51
N GLN A 186 -7.99 19.92 3.16
CA GLN A 186 -7.96 19.59 4.59
C GLN A 186 -6.80 18.66 4.93
N VAL A 187 -6.55 17.65 4.10
CA VAL A 187 -5.45 16.68 4.27
C VAL A 187 -4.13 17.16 3.67
N LYS A 188 -4.07 18.41 3.18
CA LYS A 188 -2.88 19.01 2.55
C LYS A 188 -2.30 18.13 1.44
N SER A 189 -3.19 17.50 0.67
CA SER A 189 -2.82 16.66 -0.45
C SER A 189 -2.15 17.48 -1.55
N ASP A 190 -1.07 16.95 -2.11
CA ASP A 190 -0.40 17.56 -3.27
C ASP A 190 -1.31 17.57 -4.52
N LEU A 191 -2.37 16.76 -4.52
CA LEU A 191 -3.40 16.75 -5.58
C LEU A 191 -4.33 17.97 -5.53
N PHE A 192 -4.39 18.73 -4.44
CA PHE A 192 -5.31 19.87 -4.33
C PHE A 192 -5.04 20.93 -5.41
N ALA A 193 -3.78 21.27 -5.64
CA ALA A 193 -3.38 22.27 -6.62
C ALA A 193 -3.75 21.83 -8.05
N GLU A 194 -3.47 20.57 -8.39
CA GLU A 194 -3.85 19.98 -9.69
C GLU A 194 -5.37 19.95 -9.85
N ALA A 195 -6.08 19.47 -8.82
CA ALA A 195 -7.53 19.37 -8.84
C ALA A 195 -8.21 20.74 -8.98
N ALA A 196 -7.60 21.83 -8.48
CA ALA A 196 -8.14 23.19 -8.60
C ALA A 196 -8.09 23.73 -10.03
N THR A 197 -7.11 23.30 -10.83
CA THR A 197 -6.88 23.79 -12.20
C THR A 197 -7.34 22.84 -13.30
N MET A 198 -7.73 21.61 -12.97
CA MET A 198 -8.22 20.64 -13.95
C MET A 198 -9.58 21.04 -14.53
N ASP A 199 -9.66 21.02 -15.86
CA ASP A 199 -10.92 21.06 -16.59
C ASP A 199 -11.64 19.72 -16.41
N PHE A 200 -12.77 19.76 -15.69
CA PHE A 200 -13.70 18.64 -15.69
C PHE A 200 -14.57 18.75 -16.93
N VAL A 201 -14.28 17.92 -17.93
CA VAL A 201 -15.14 17.75 -19.10
C VAL A 201 -16.48 17.19 -18.61
N ARG A 202 -17.56 17.92 -18.88
CA ARG A 202 -18.94 17.43 -18.78
C ARG A 202 -19.29 16.63 -20.03
#